data_AF-A0A7Y6IZA1-F1
#
_entry.id   AF-A0A7Y6IZA1-F1
#
_cell.length_a   1.000
_cell.length_b   1.000
_cell.length_c   1.000
_cell.angle_alpha   90.00
_cell.angle_beta   90.00
_cell.angle_gamma   90.00
#
_symmetry.space_group_name_H-M   'P 1'
#
loop_
_entity.id
_entity.type
_entity.pdbx_description
1 polymer ?
#
loop_
_entity_poly.entity_id
_entity_poly.type
_entity_poly.pdbx_seq_one_letter_code
_entity_poly.pdbx_strand_id
1 'polypeptide(L)' 'MSKVWFVTGSSRGLGREFVQAALSRGDKVAATARTTTS' A
#
# COMPACT_ATOMS: atom_id res chain seq x y z
N MET A 1 -7.71 4.71 16.53
CA MET A 1 -6.26 4.85 16.28
C MET A 1 -5.97 4.33 14.89
N SER A 2 -5.32 5.12 14.01
CA SER A 2 -5.00 4.73 12.63
C SER A 2 -3.82 3.76 12.62
N LYS A 3 -3.90 2.65 11.87
CA LYS A 3 -2.79 1.68 11.77
C LYS A 3 -1.75 2.16 10.76
N VAL A 4 -0.50 1.73 10.94
CA VAL A 4 0.58 1.99 9.98
C VAL A 4 1.04 0.65 9.40
N TRP A 5 0.98 0.52 8.08
CA TRP A 5 1.33 -0.71 7.36
C TRP A 5 2.63 -0.55 6.59
N PHE A 6 3.47 -1.58 6.57
CA PHE A 6 4.59 -1.69 5.64
C PHE A 6 4.26 -2.73 4.59
N VAL A 7 4.18 -2.33 3.32
CA VAL A 7 3.72 -3.19 2.23
C VAL A 7 4.82 -3.31 1.17
N THR A 8 5.20 -4.54 0.84
CA THR A 8 6.11 -4.86 -0.26
C THR A 8 5.35 -5.29 -1.50
N GLY A 9 5.91 -5.03 -2.68
CA GLY A 9 5.26 -5.40 -3.95
C GLY A 9 3.98 -4.62 -4.24
N SER A 10 3.92 -3.34 -3.85
CA SER A 10 2.71 -2.52 -3.91
C SER A 10 2.39 -1.91 -5.28
N SER A 11 3.22 -2.17 -6.31
CA SER A 11 3.04 -1.57 -7.64
C SER A 11 1.88 -2.18 -8.43
N ARG A 12 1.52 -3.45 -8.19
CA ARG A 12 0.49 -4.20 -8.96
C ARG A 12 -0.19 -5.28 -8.12
N GLY A 13 -1.24 -5.88 -8.69
CA GLY A 13 -1.93 -7.04 -8.14
C GLY A 13 -2.41 -6.83 -6.70
N LEU A 14 -2.32 -7.89 -5.89
CA LEU A 14 -2.80 -7.87 -4.51
C LEU A 14 -2.18 -6.76 -3.66
N GLY A 15 -0.87 -6.48 -3.83
CA GLY A 15 -0.19 -5.44 -3.07
C GLY A 15 -0.82 -4.06 -3.31
N ARG A 16 -1.18 -3.75 -4.55
CA ARG A 16 -1.85 -2.48 -4.89
C ARG A 16 -3.27 -2.39 -4.33
N GLU A 17 -4.05 -3.45 -4.44
CA GLU A 17 -5.42 -3.49 -3.91
C GLU A 17 -5.43 -3.40 -2.38
N PHE A 18 -4.48 -4.04 -1.71
CA PHE A 18 -4.33 -3.96 -0.26
C PHE A 18 -4.01 -2.53 0.20
N VAL A 19 -3.06 -1.85 -0.47
CA VAL A 19 -2.73 -0.45 -0.16
C VAL A 19 -3.96 0.45 -0.33
N GLN A 20 -4.72 0.30 -1.41
CA GLN A 20 -5.95 1.07 -1.63
C GLN A 20 -6.99 0.82 -0.53
N ALA A 21 -7.19 -0.44 -0.13
CA ALA A 21 -8.13 -0.80 0.93
C ALA A 21 -7.70 -0.23 2.30
N ALA A 22 -6.41 -0.31 2.64
CA ALA A 22 -5.88 0.25 3.88
C ALA A 22 -6.03 1.78 3.92
N LEU A 23 -5.67 2.47 2.84
CA LEU A 23 -5.85 3.93 2.74
C LEU A 23 -7.34 4.34 2.83
N SER A 24 -8.24 3.58 2.20
CA SER A 24 -9.69 3.83 2.25
C SER A 24 -10.26 3.71 3.66
N ARG A 25 -9.63 2.91 4.53
CA ARG A 25 -9.99 2.79 5.95
C ARG A 25 -9.43 3.91 6.83
N GLY A 26 -8.62 4.81 6.26
CA GLY A 26 -7.91 5.86 6.99
C GLY A 26 -6.63 5.38 7.68
N ASP A 27 -6.12 4.21 7.30
CA ASP A 27 -4.80 3.75 7.73
C ASP A 27 -3.69 4.45 6.94
N LYS A 28 -2.47 4.45 7.49
CA LYS A 28 -1.26 4.95 6.82
C LYS A 28 -0.47 3.78 6.25
N VAL A 29 0.20 3.99 5.12
CA VAL A 29 0.95 2.92 4.44
C VAL A 29 2.31 3.42 3.95
N ALA A 30 3.37 2.69 4.27
CA ALA A 30 4.66 2.75 3.62
C ALA A 30 4.69 1.69 2.50
N ALA A 31 4.36 2.12 1.28
CA ALA A 31 4.24 1.27 0.11
C ALA A 31 5.57 1.22 -0.65
N THR A 32 6.11 0.02 -0.86
CA THR A 32 7.37 -0.17 -1.60
C THR A 32 7.15 -0.84 -2.95
N ALA A 33 7.88 -0.36 -3.96
CA ALA A 33 7.87 -0.87 -5.33
C ALA A 33 9.31 -0.94 -5.86
N ARG A 34 9.58 -1.89 -6.76
CA ARG A 34 10.91 -2.04 -7.39
C ARG A 34 11.15 -0.98 -8.48
N THR A 35 10.09 -0.51 -9.12
CA THR A 35 10.12 0.47 -10.20
C THR A 35 9.14 1.58 -9.85
N THR A 36 9.54 2.83 -10.07
CA THR A 36 8.74 4.02 -9.74
C THR A 36 7.73 4.39 -10.84
N THR A 37 7.86 3.79 -12.03
CA THR A 37 6.93 3.96 -13.13
C THR A 37 5.59 3.30 -12.80
N SER A 38 4.52 4.10 -12.85
CA SER A 38 3.14 3.67 -12.65
C SER A 38 2.39 3.57 -13.97
#